data_AF-A0A0C9ZK55-F1
#
_entry.id   AF-A0A0C9ZK55-F1
#
_cell.length_a   1.000
_cell.length_b   1.000
_cell.length_c   1.000
_cell.angle_alpha   90.00
_cell.angle_beta   90.00
_cell.angle_gamma   90.00
#
_symmetry.space_group_name_H-M   'P 1'
#
loop_
_entity.id
_entity.type
_entity.pdbx_description
1 polymer ?
#
loop_
_entity_poly.entity_id
_entity_poly.type
_entity_poly.pdbx_seq_one_letter_code
_entity_poly.pdbx_strand_id
1 'polypeptide(L)'
;MEKDLDDLDEALARFYWYREVFKTMGIITTFSLPRQHSMKHYKQLIQLFGAPNGLCSSITESKHVKAVKKPYRRTNKYHALGQMLLINQCLDKLAASQVDFESRGMLRGTCLSTVLDRLGEGLSSGKF
;
A
#
# COMPACT_ATOMS: atom_id res chain seq x y z
N MET A 1 13.94 -16.77 -10.93
CA MET A 1 14.58 -16.03 -9.84
C MET A 1 16.05 -15.77 -10.12
N GLU A 2 16.89 -16.79 -10.37
CA GLU A 2 18.32 -16.57 -10.68
C GLU A 2 18.52 -15.84 -12.01
N LYS A 3 17.85 -16.30 -13.07
CA LYS A 3 17.81 -15.63 -14.38
C LYS A 3 17.34 -14.17 -14.30
N ASP A 4 16.28 -13.89 -13.55
CA ASP A 4 15.73 -12.53 -13.44
C ASP A 4 16.71 -11.56 -12.74
N LEU A 5 17.56 -12.07 -11.85
CA LEU A 5 18.60 -11.29 -11.18
C LEU A 5 19.81 -11.05 -12.08
N ASP A 6 20.13 -11.98 -12.98
CA ASP A 6 21.16 -11.79 -13.99
C ASP A 6 20.71 -10.78 -15.05
N ASP A 7 19.44 -10.87 -15.49
CA ASP A 7 18.83 -9.89 -16.40
C ASP A 7 18.84 -8.47 -15.78
N LEU A 8 18.68 -8.37 -14.46
CA LEU A 8 18.78 -7.11 -13.70
C LEU A 8 20.20 -6.52 -13.75
N ASP A 9 21.22 -7.35 -13.51
CA ASP A 9 22.62 -6.92 -13.58
C ASP A 9 22.99 -6.48 -15.00
N GLU A 10 22.53 -7.21 -16.01
CA GLU A 10 22.78 -6.86 -17.41
C GLU A 10 22.10 -5.52 -17.78
N ALA A 11 20.85 -5.32 -17.37
CA ALA A 11 20.15 -4.06 -17.58
C ALA A 11 20.87 -2.89 -16.90
N LEU A 12 21.40 -3.11 -15.70
CA LEU A 12 22.14 -2.12 -14.93
C LEU A 12 23.50 -1.79 -15.57
N ALA A 13 24.20 -2.78 -16.11
CA ALA A 13 25.40 -2.58 -16.90
C ALA A 13 25.12 -1.76 -18.17
N ARG A 14 24.04 -2.08 -18.89
CA ARG A 14 23.58 -1.28 -20.05
C ARG A 14 23.29 0.16 -19.64
N PHE A 15 22.58 0.38 -18.54
CA PHE A 15 22.31 1.73 -18.03
C PHE A 15 23.60 2.52 -17.74
N TYR A 16 24.59 1.91 -17.09
CA TYR A 16 25.88 2.55 -16.83
C TYR A 16 26.68 2.86 -18.10
N TRP A 17 26.53 2.05 -19.15
CA TRP A 17 27.13 2.33 -20.45
C TRP A 17 26.46 3.52 -21.14
N TYR A 18 25.14 3.49 -21.29
CA TYR A 18 24.40 4.54 -22.02
C TYR A 18 24.41 5.88 -21.31
N ARG A 19 24.43 5.92 -19.97
CA ARG A 19 24.35 7.21 -19.25
C ARG A 19 25.52 8.13 -19.54
N GLU A 20 26.69 7.61 -19.91
CA GLU A 20 27.88 8.44 -20.17
C GLU A 20 27.63 9.46 -21.30
N VAL A 21 26.68 9.21 -22.21
CA VAL A 21 26.26 10.19 -23.23
C VAL A 21 25.81 11.52 -22.61
N PHE A 22 25.20 11.51 -21.42
CA PHE A 22 24.78 12.74 -20.74
C PHE A 22 25.97 13.57 -20.25
N LYS A 23 27.09 12.93 -19.91
CA LYS A 23 28.35 13.66 -19.65
C LYS A 23 28.96 14.17 -20.95
N THR A 24 28.98 13.34 -22.00
CA THR A 24 29.53 13.73 -23.32
C THR A 24 28.82 14.95 -23.90
N MET A 25 27.49 15.02 -23.72
CA MET A 25 26.66 16.15 -24.15
C MET A 25 26.71 17.35 -23.19
N GLY A 26 27.48 17.27 -22.09
CA GLY A 26 27.58 18.35 -21.10
C GLY A 26 26.31 18.59 -20.27
N ILE A 27 25.35 17.66 -20.29
CA ILE A 27 24.06 17.80 -19.59
C ILE A 27 24.24 17.60 -18.07
N ILE A 28 25.17 16.72 -17.67
CA ILE A 28 25.46 16.39 -16.27
C ILE A 28 26.97 16.37 -16.04
N THR A 29 27.41 16.89 -14.89
CA THR A 29 28.83 16.90 -14.46
C THR A 29 29.23 15.61 -13.74
N THR A 30 28.35 15.01 -12.94
CA THR A 30 28.62 13.78 -12.18
C THR A 30 27.38 12.88 -12.06
N PHE A 31 27.60 11.58 -11.93
CA PHE A 31 26.53 10.60 -11.65
C PHE A 31 26.36 10.31 -10.15
N SER A 32 26.73 11.26 -9.28
CA SER A 32 26.64 11.13 -7.82
C SER A 32 25.23 11.36 -7.28
N LEU A 33 24.23 10.80 -7.96
CA LEU A 33 22.84 10.89 -7.52
C LEU A 33 22.59 9.84 -6.43
N PRO A 34 22.02 10.22 -5.27
CA PRO A 34 21.84 9.32 -4.12
C PRO A 34 21.14 7.99 -4.44
N ARG A 35 20.17 7.99 -5.36
CA ARG A 35 19.45 6.76 -5.78
C ARG A 35 20.19 5.93 -6.82
N GLN A 36 21.18 6.49 -7.53
CA GLN A 36 21.94 5.73 -8.52
C GLN A 36 23.02 4.85 -7.89
N HIS A 37 23.52 5.24 -6.71
CA HIS A 37 24.49 4.44 -5.98
C HIS A 37 23.88 3.14 -5.43
N SER A 38 22.62 3.17 -5.02
CA SER A 38 21.96 1.99 -4.44
C SER A 38 21.72 0.89 -5.48
N MET A 39 21.63 1.23 -6.77
CA MET A 39 21.43 0.29 -7.88
C MET A 39 22.41 -0.88 -7.87
N LYS A 40 23.70 -0.62 -7.63
CA LYS A 40 24.73 -1.68 -7.60
C LYS A 40 24.51 -2.75 -6.52
N HIS A 41 23.67 -2.45 -5.52
CA HIS A 41 23.39 -3.35 -4.41
C HIS A 41 22.11 -4.16 -4.61
N TYR A 42 21.34 -3.94 -5.69
CA TYR A 42 19.98 -4.50 -5.82
C TYR A 42 19.96 -6.03 -5.74
N LYS A 43 20.81 -6.72 -6.51
CA LYS A 43 20.86 -8.19 -6.51
C LYS A 43 21.18 -8.77 -5.13
N GLN A 44 22.26 -8.30 -4.51
CA GLN A 44 22.68 -8.72 -3.17
C GLN A 44 21.56 -8.50 -2.14
N LEU A 45 20.93 -7.32 -2.20
CA LEU A 45 19.84 -6.95 -1.33
C LEU A 45 18.59 -7.83 -1.56
N ILE A 46 18.24 -8.13 -2.80
CA ILE A 46 17.14 -9.06 -3.12
C ILE A 46 17.37 -10.44 -2.53
N GLN A 47 18.58 -10.95 -2.69
CA GLN A 47 18.95 -12.27 -2.17
C GLN A 47 18.92 -12.29 -0.64
N LEU A 48 19.41 -11.23 0.02
CA LEU A 48 19.50 -11.17 1.47
C LEU A 48 18.14 -11.03 2.16
N PHE A 49 17.24 -10.23 1.58
CA PHE A 49 15.94 -9.91 2.19
C PHE A 49 14.76 -10.67 1.57
N GLY A 50 15.00 -11.48 0.53
CA GLY A 50 13.98 -12.25 -0.17
C GLY A 50 12.95 -11.39 -0.90
N ALA A 51 13.27 -10.12 -1.18
CA ALA A 51 12.37 -9.18 -1.83
C ALA A 51 13.16 -8.12 -2.62
N PRO A 52 12.62 -7.58 -3.73
CA PRO A 52 13.11 -6.33 -4.34
C PRO A 52 13.18 -5.25 -3.26
N ASN A 53 14.39 -4.98 -2.78
CA ASN A 53 14.58 -4.15 -1.60
C ASN A 53 13.86 -2.81 -1.74
N GLY A 54 13.16 -2.45 -0.66
CA GLY A 54 12.38 -1.23 -0.48
C GLY A 54 13.23 0.05 -0.50
N LEU A 55 13.77 0.37 -1.67
CA LEU A 55 14.45 1.65 -1.96
C LEU A 55 13.46 2.79 -2.11
N CYS A 56 12.19 2.43 -2.23
CA CYS A 56 11.11 3.34 -2.01
C CYS A 56 10.66 3.18 -0.56
N SER A 57 10.92 4.21 0.24
CA SER A 57 10.25 4.38 1.52
C SER A 57 8.73 4.30 1.37
N SER A 58 8.14 4.36 0.16
CA SER A 58 6.71 4.21 -0.08
C SER A 58 6.01 3.08 0.66
N ILE A 59 6.62 1.90 0.85
CA ILE A 59 5.93 0.79 1.54
C ILE A 59 5.79 1.11 3.03
N THR A 60 6.91 1.43 3.69
CA THR A 60 6.92 1.79 5.11
C THR A 60 6.22 3.12 5.36
N GLU A 61 6.37 4.08 4.44
CA GLU A 61 5.70 5.38 4.42
C GLU A 61 4.19 5.23 4.20
N SER A 62 3.73 4.33 3.34
CA SER A 62 2.30 4.04 3.16
C SER A 62 1.69 3.48 4.46
N LYS A 63 2.40 2.56 5.11
CA LYS A 63 2.00 2.06 6.44
C LYS A 63 2.04 3.17 7.49
N HIS A 64 3.08 4.00 7.50
CA HIS A 64 3.23 5.16 8.40
C HIS A 64 2.12 6.20 8.17
N VAL A 65 1.69 6.44 6.93
CA VAL A 65 0.55 7.31 6.63
C VAL A 65 -0.72 6.78 7.29
N LYS A 66 -1.01 5.48 7.15
CA LYS A 66 -2.21 4.86 7.71
C LYS A 66 -2.18 4.72 9.23
N ALA A 67 -1.06 4.28 9.81
CA ALA A 67 -0.94 3.98 11.24
C ALA A 67 -0.52 5.18 12.10
N VAL A 68 0.08 6.22 11.48
CA VAL A 68 0.65 7.36 12.22
C VAL A 68 0.05 8.68 11.73
N LYS A 69 0.29 9.08 10.48
CA LYS A 69 -0.10 10.44 10.01
C LYS A 69 -1.62 10.66 10.06
N LYS A 70 -2.42 9.70 9.59
CA LYS A 70 -3.89 9.79 9.61
C LYS A 70 -4.44 9.78 11.05
N PRO A 71 -4.07 8.85 11.94
CA PRO A 71 -4.49 8.87 13.34
C PRO A 71 -4.06 10.14 14.07
N TYR A 72 -2.81 10.57 13.92
CA TYR A 72 -2.30 11.79 14.55
C TYR A 72 -3.15 13.01 14.18
N ARG A 73 -3.51 13.16 12.89
CA ARG A 73 -4.42 14.20 12.41
C ARG A 73 -5.81 14.18 13.04
N ARG A 74 -6.28 13.03 13.53
CA ARG A 74 -7.59 12.87 14.20
C ARG A 74 -7.53 13.11 15.71
N THR A 75 -6.33 13.19 16.29
CA THR A 75 -6.15 13.42 17.74
C THR A 75 -6.25 14.91 18.08
N ASN A 76 -6.46 15.20 19.37
CA ASN A 76 -6.32 16.55 19.91
C ASN A 76 -4.85 16.98 20.16
N LYS A 77 -3.87 16.13 19.79
CA LYS A 77 -2.41 16.30 19.96
C LYS A 77 -1.89 16.29 21.41
N TYR A 78 -2.75 16.19 22.42
CA TYR A 78 -2.36 16.04 23.84
C TYR A 78 -2.30 14.55 24.20
N HIS A 79 -1.14 14.04 24.63
CA HIS A 79 -0.91 12.59 24.80
C HIS A 79 -1.36 11.76 23.57
N ALA A 80 -1.01 12.24 22.38
CA ALA A 80 -1.49 11.72 21.10
C ALA A 80 -1.21 10.23 20.87
N LEU A 81 -0.11 9.69 21.41
CA LEU A 81 0.26 8.29 21.18
C LEU A 81 -0.83 7.31 21.64
N GLY A 82 -1.37 7.48 22.85
CA GLY A 82 -2.44 6.63 23.37
C GLY A 82 -3.71 6.71 22.52
N GLN A 83 -4.07 7.92 22.09
CA GLN A 83 -5.21 8.13 21.19
C GLN A 83 -5.00 7.47 19.83
N MET A 84 -3.80 7.57 19.25
CA MET A 84 -3.47 6.93 17.98
C MET A 84 -3.55 5.41 18.07
N LEU A 85 -3.08 4.82 19.17
CA LEU A 85 -3.19 3.38 19.41
C LEU A 85 -4.65 2.94 19.49
N LEU A 86 -5.51 3.67 20.22
CA LEU A 86 -6.94 3.38 20.29
C LEU A 86 -7.64 3.51 18.92
N ILE A 87 -7.28 4.54 18.14
CA ILE A 87 -7.81 4.73 16.78
C ILE A 87 -7.41 3.55 15.89
N ASN A 88 -6.14 3.16 15.90
CA ASN A 88 -5.66 2.02 15.11
C ASN A 88 -6.38 0.74 15.51
N GLN A 89 -6.51 0.47 16.81
CA GLN A 89 -7.23 -0.70 17.31
C GLN A 89 -8.71 -0.70 16.86
N CYS A 90 -9.38 0.45 16.88
CA CYS A 90 -10.76 0.57 16.41
C CYS A 90 -10.87 0.28 14.91
N LEU A 91 -9.97 0.85 14.09
CA LEU A 91 -9.93 0.60 12.65
C LEU A 91 -9.68 -0.87 12.32
N ASP A 92 -8.77 -1.52 13.04
CA ASP A 92 -8.47 -2.95 12.85
C ASP A 92 -9.67 -3.82 13.21
N LYS A 93 -10.36 -3.53 14.31
CA LYS A 93 -11.60 -4.22 14.71
C LYS A 93 -12.73 -4.03 13.69
N LEU A 94 -12.90 -2.82 13.16
CA LEU A 94 -13.89 -2.53 12.13
C LEU A 94 -13.57 -3.29 10.83
N ALA A 95 -12.31 -3.31 10.41
CA ALA A 95 -11.90 -4.07 9.23
C ALA A 95 -12.15 -5.57 9.40
N ALA A 96 -11.83 -6.15 10.56
CA ALA A 96 -12.11 -7.55 10.87
C ALA A 96 -13.63 -7.84 10.88
N SER A 97 -14.42 -6.96 11.50
CA SER A 97 -15.88 -7.10 11.55
C SER A 97 -16.51 -7.01 10.17
N GLN A 98 -16.00 -6.13 9.30
CA GLN A 98 -16.47 -6.00 7.93
C GLN A 98 -16.28 -7.31 7.16
N VAL A 99 -15.11 -7.94 7.28
CA VAL A 99 -14.83 -9.24 6.65
C VAL A 99 -15.76 -10.33 7.19
N ASP A 100 -15.99 -10.39 8.50
CA ASP A 100 -16.92 -11.36 9.10
C ASP A 100 -18.35 -11.16 8.58
N PHE A 101 -18.87 -9.92 8.59
CA PHE A 101 -20.22 -9.62 8.11
C PHE A 101 -20.39 -9.85 6.61
N GLU A 102 -19.38 -9.55 5.81
CA GLU A 102 -19.40 -9.82 4.37
C GLU A 102 -19.43 -11.33 4.08
N SER A 103 -18.64 -12.12 4.82
CA SER A 103 -18.64 -13.59 4.69
C SER A 103 -20.00 -14.22 5.03
N ARG A 104 -20.74 -13.61 5.94
CA ARG A 104 -22.11 -14.02 6.32
C ARG A 104 -23.19 -13.47 5.39
N GLY A 105 -22.83 -12.68 4.39
CA GLY A 105 -23.77 -12.03 3.47
C GLY A 105 -24.58 -10.89 4.11
N MET A 106 -24.21 -10.44 5.31
CA MET A 106 -24.95 -9.41 6.06
C MET A 106 -24.78 -8.00 5.49
N LEU A 107 -23.79 -7.79 4.61
CA LEU A 107 -23.53 -6.52 3.93
C LEU A 107 -24.03 -6.51 2.47
N ARG A 108 -24.85 -7.49 2.06
CA ARG A 108 -25.42 -7.55 0.72
C ARG A 108 -26.73 -6.73 0.66
N GLY A 109 -26.84 -5.87 -0.34
CA GLY A 109 -27.99 -4.99 -0.53
C GLY A 109 -27.80 -3.60 0.07
N THR A 110 -28.83 -2.77 -0.04
CA THR A 110 -28.88 -1.44 0.56
C THR A 110 -30.06 -1.37 1.52
N CYS A 111 -30.09 -0.38 2.43
CA CYS A 111 -31.26 -0.15 3.26
C CYS A 111 -32.55 -0.03 2.41
N LEU A 112 -32.45 0.55 1.21
CA LEU A 112 -33.56 0.68 0.28
C LEU A 112 -34.06 -0.68 -0.23
N SER A 113 -33.16 -1.59 -0.62
CA SER A 113 -33.58 -2.92 -1.07
C SER A 113 -34.27 -3.71 0.05
N THR A 114 -33.76 -3.63 1.28
CA THR A 114 -34.40 -4.25 2.44
C THR A 114 -35.81 -3.70 2.70
N VAL A 115 -36.01 -2.39 2.53
CA VAL A 115 -37.34 -1.76 2.67
C VAL A 115 -38.29 -2.20 1.56
N LEU A 116 -37.82 -2.24 0.31
CA LEU A 116 -38.63 -2.69 -0.83
C LEU A 116 -39.05 -4.16 -0.71
N ASP A 117 -38.16 -5.05 -0.28
CA ASP A 117 -38.47 -6.47 -0.05
C ASP A 117 -39.58 -6.63 1.00
N ARG A 118 -39.48 -5.89 2.11
CA ARG A 118 -40.49 -5.89 3.18
C ARG A 118 -41.85 -5.35 2.75
N LEU A 119 -41.87 -4.33 1.89
CA LEU A 119 -43.11 -3.78 1.35
C LEU A 119 -43.75 -4.71 0.31
N GLY A 120 -42.94 -5.43 -0.47
CA GLY A 120 -43.40 -6.42 -1.44
C GLY A 120 -44.06 -7.64 -0.80
N GLU A 121 -43.52 -8.16 0.30
CA GLU A 121 -44.10 -9.32 0.99
C GLU A 121 -45.45 -9.02 1.66
N GLY A 122 -45.66 -7.78 2.13
CA GLY A 122 -46.92 -7.34 2.75
C GLY A 122 -48.12 -7.29 1.79
N LEU A 123 -47.89 -7.20 0.48
CA LEU A 123 -48.95 -7.20 -0.54
C LEU A 123 -49.42 -8.61 -0.93
N SER A 124 -48.69 -9.66 -0.56
CA SER A 124 -49.06 -11.06 -0.92
C SER A 124 -49.94 -11.75 0.13
N SER A 125 -49.95 -11.28 1.38
CA SER A 125 -50.72 -11.87 2.50
C SER A 125 -52.12 -11.29 2.69
N GLY A 126 -52.56 -10.37 1.82
CA GLY A 126 -53.91 -9.80 1.82
C GLY A 126 -54.79 -10.38 0.71
N LYS A 127 -55.14 -11.66 0.80
CA LYS A 127 -56.26 -12.23 0.02
C LYS A 127 -57.34 -12.69 1.00
N PHE A 128 -58.49 -12.00 0.93
CA PHE A 128 -59.78 -12.46 1.46
C PHE A 128 -60.15 -13.83 0.89
#